data_AF-A0A8J4Y8N0-F1
#
_entry.id   AF-A0A8J4Y8N0-F1
#
_cell.length_a   1.000
_cell.length_b   1.000
_cell.length_c   1.000
_cell.angle_alpha   90.00
_cell.angle_beta   90.00
_cell.angle_gamma   90.00
#
_symmetry.space_group_name_H-M   'P 1'
#
loop_
_entity.id
_entity.type
_entity.pdbx_description
1 polymer ?
#
loop_
_entity_poly.entity_id
_entity_poly.type
_entity_poly.pdbx_seq_one_letter_code
_entity_poly.pdbx_strand_id
1 'polypeptide(L)'
;MLQVMEDLTTPASLTIFTDGSVDPATRAAGAAFVSGQTTKQWRLTDGASCLQAELVAIRGALHHALESHSPHFIIHTDSKSSIQALRVTQPQHNIHLLTSTLLLAQRLAAHGCKITLNWVPSHVGLSGNEAADRAAKSTAALPSPTTAVLPSLSQTLLKIKSASHALSRQQHEATVALSSPSASWYAAATAYHPLPQDPSIAPHVRDRLHRLRLGFPCFEEIRQGAVDITCDHCQVTSPFALQHYLLKCEATSHLRERLPPHPQPGHPGNYVKDEEEEEEEEEEEEEEEEEEEEEEEEEEEEEEEEEEELEEEEEERRKKGVEKWSYFLERGEE
;
A
#
# COMPACT_ATOMS: atom_id res chain seq x y z
N MET A 1 -8.71 -39.07 11.49
CA MET A 1 -9.53 -37.89 11.86
C MET A 1 -9.77 -37.81 13.37
N LEU A 2 -10.37 -38.82 14.02
CA LEU A 2 -10.52 -38.82 15.50
C LEU A 2 -9.18 -38.84 16.27
N GLN A 3 -8.13 -39.41 15.68
CA GLN A 3 -6.83 -39.58 16.33
C GLN A 3 -5.95 -38.31 16.33
N VAL A 4 -6.27 -37.29 15.52
CA VAL A 4 -5.55 -36.00 15.50
C VAL A 4 -6.12 -35.04 16.56
N MET A 5 -7.38 -35.25 16.98
CA MET A 5 -8.04 -34.42 17.99
C MET A 5 -7.54 -34.71 19.42
N GLU A 6 -7.03 -35.92 19.68
CA GLU A 6 -6.51 -36.32 21.00
C GLU A 6 -5.14 -35.71 21.31
N ASP A 7 -4.38 -35.29 20.29
CA ASP A 7 -3.03 -34.71 20.46
C ASP A 7 -3.02 -33.19 20.72
N LEU A 8 -4.15 -32.50 20.59
CA LEU A 8 -4.24 -31.04 20.80
C LEU A 8 -4.62 -30.64 22.23
N THR A 9 -4.97 -31.61 23.07
CA THR A 9 -5.41 -31.37 24.45
C THR A 9 -4.57 -32.20 25.41
N THR A 10 -3.82 -31.54 26.31
CA THR A 10 -3.24 -32.26 27.45
C THR A 10 -4.20 -32.20 28.65
N PRO A 11 -4.33 -33.26 29.47
CA PRO A 11 -5.36 -33.34 30.53
C PRO A 11 -5.29 -32.27 31.62
N ALA A 12 -4.23 -31.46 31.64
CA ALA A 12 -4.03 -30.35 32.58
C ALA A 12 -3.90 -28.98 31.89
N SER A 13 -4.10 -28.90 30.57
CA SER A 13 -4.03 -27.64 29.81
C SER A 13 -5.41 -27.08 29.49
N LEU A 14 -5.56 -25.76 29.55
CA LEU A 14 -6.74 -25.09 29.00
C LEU A 14 -6.48 -24.74 27.53
N THR A 15 -7.31 -25.26 26.64
CA THR A 15 -7.26 -25.01 25.20
C THR A 15 -8.12 -23.80 24.83
N ILE A 16 -7.54 -22.88 24.08
CA ILE A 16 -8.18 -21.64 23.61
C ILE A 16 -7.99 -21.55 22.10
N PHE A 17 -9.04 -21.19 21.37
CA PHE A 17 -8.99 -20.87 19.94
C PHE A 17 -9.18 -19.37 19.77
N THR A 18 -8.44 -18.75 18.85
CA THR A 18 -8.48 -17.31 18.57
C THR A 18 -8.67 -17.07 17.10
N ASP A 19 -9.36 -15.98 16.76
CA ASP A 19 -9.57 -15.57 15.37
C ASP A 19 -9.80 -14.06 15.28
N GLY A 20 -9.35 -13.47 14.18
CA GLY A 20 -9.56 -12.08 13.79
C GLY A 20 -10.21 -12.01 12.41
N SER A 21 -11.24 -11.17 12.27
CA SER A 21 -11.94 -10.97 11.02
C SER A 21 -11.97 -9.51 10.61
N VAL A 22 -11.70 -9.23 9.34
CA VAL A 22 -11.85 -7.92 8.72
C VAL A 22 -12.75 -8.07 7.50
N ASP A 23 -13.78 -7.24 7.42
CA ASP A 23 -14.63 -7.14 6.24
C ASP A 23 -13.91 -6.27 5.19
N PRO A 24 -13.64 -6.79 3.97
CA PRO A 24 -12.85 -6.08 2.97
C PRO A 24 -13.57 -4.83 2.46
N ALA A 25 -14.89 -4.86 2.33
CA ALA A 25 -15.69 -3.77 1.76
C ALA A 25 -15.90 -2.62 2.75
N THR A 26 -16.16 -2.93 4.01
CA THR A 26 -16.49 -1.93 5.04
C THR A 26 -15.30 -1.59 5.94
N ARG A 27 -14.22 -2.36 5.88
CA ARG A 27 -13.05 -2.28 6.78
C ARG A 27 -13.42 -2.46 8.26
N ALA A 28 -14.60 -3.02 8.53
CA ALA A 28 -15.05 -3.36 9.87
C ALA A 28 -14.25 -4.57 10.39
N ALA A 29 -13.77 -4.49 11.62
CA ALA A 29 -12.88 -5.49 12.18
C ALA A 29 -13.36 -6.04 13.52
N GLY A 30 -13.20 -7.34 13.73
CA GLY A 30 -13.58 -8.06 14.93
C GLY A 30 -12.50 -9.04 15.36
N ALA A 31 -12.41 -9.29 16.66
CA ALA A 31 -11.52 -10.30 17.24
C ALA A 31 -12.29 -11.13 18.25
N ALA A 32 -11.97 -12.42 18.37
CA ALA A 32 -12.61 -13.28 19.37
C ALA A 32 -11.70 -14.41 19.84
N PHE A 33 -11.99 -14.93 21.03
CA PHE A 33 -11.48 -16.23 21.46
C PHE A 33 -12.59 -17.12 22.00
N VAL A 34 -12.37 -18.43 21.93
CA VAL A 34 -13.21 -19.48 22.50
C VAL A 34 -12.39 -20.39 23.41
N SER A 35 -12.83 -20.56 24.65
CA SER A 35 -12.21 -21.38 25.70
C SER A 35 -13.29 -22.21 26.40
N GLY A 36 -13.42 -23.48 26.00
CA GLY A 36 -14.52 -24.33 26.45
C GLY A 36 -15.90 -23.73 26.11
N GLN A 37 -16.65 -23.33 27.14
CA GLN A 37 -17.97 -22.66 26.98
C GLN A 37 -17.87 -21.12 27.01
N THR A 38 -16.67 -20.58 27.21
CA THR A 38 -16.44 -19.14 27.29
C THR A 38 -16.08 -18.60 25.92
N THR A 39 -16.83 -17.60 25.45
CA THR A 39 -16.49 -16.81 24.26
C THR A 39 -16.38 -15.35 24.68
N LYS A 40 -15.26 -14.70 24.36
CA LYS A 40 -15.14 -13.23 24.43
C LYS A 40 -14.84 -12.71 23.03
N GLN A 41 -15.40 -11.56 22.71
CA GLN A 41 -15.31 -10.96 21.39
C GLN A 41 -15.25 -9.43 21.50
N TRP A 42 -14.58 -8.79 20.54
CA TRP A 42 -14.34 -7.36 20.51
C TRP A 42 -14.56 -6.82 19.11
N ARG A 43 -15.44 -5.84 18.97
CA ARG A 43 -15.49 -4.97 17.79
C ARG A 43 -14.32 -4.00 17.87
N LEU A 44 -13.44 -4.02 16.88
CA LEU A 44 -12.23 -3.19 16.80
C LEU A 44 -12.50 -1.88 16.07
N THR A 45 -11.56 -0.93 16.07
CA THR A 45 -11.63 0.26 15.21
C THR A 45 -11.67 -0.13 13.74
N ASP A 46 -12.43 0.61 12.92
CA ASP A 46 -12.43 0.44 11.47
C ASP A 46 -11.05 0.71 10.87
N GLY A 47 -10.69 -0.10 9.87
CA GLY A 47 -9.38 -0.06 9.23
C GLY A 47 -8.27 -0.74 10.03
N ALA A 48 -8.58 -1.50 11.08
CA ALA A 48 -7.62 -2.44 11.65
C ALA A 48 -7.27 -3.53 10.62
N SER A 49 -6.00 -3.95 10.57
CA SER A 49 -5.57 -5.04 9.68
C SER A 49 -5.94 -6.42 10.22
N CYS A 50 -5.90 -7.45 9.36
CA CYS A 50 -6.11 -8.84 9.77
C CYS A 50 -5.13 -9.24 10.88
N LEU A 51 -3.83 -8.94 10.70
CA LEU A 51 -2.81 -9.16 11.73
C LEU A 51 -3.14 -8.47 13.06
N GLN A 52 -3.62 -7.22 13.03
CA GLN A 52 -4.02 -6.54 14.26
C GLN A 52 -5.22 -7.20 14.94
N ALA A 53 -6.21 -7.68 14.16
CA ALA A 53 -7.37 -8.38 14.69
C ALA A 53 -6.97 -9.70 15.38
N GLU A 54 -6.13 -10.48 14.71
CA GLU A 54 -5.59 -11.75 15.22
C GLU A 54 -4.76 -11.55 16.50
N LEU A 55 -3.85 -10.57 16.50
CA LEU A 55 -3.07 -10.23 17.69
C LEU A 55 -3.95 -9.76 18.85
N VAL A 56 -5.05 -9.04 18.59
CA VAL A 56 -6.01 -8.68 19.65
C VAL A 56 -6.72 -9.91 20.19
N ALA A 57 -7.07 -10.89 19.35
CA ALA A 57 -7.67 -12.15 19.77
C ALA A 57 -6.72 -12.94 20.68
N ILE A 58 -5.45 -13.09 20.28
CA ILE A 58 -4.38 -13.73 21.07
C ILE A 58 -4.17 -12.99 22.40
N ARG A 59 -4.10 -11.65 22.38
CA ARG A 59 -3.98 -10.84 23.59
C ARG A 59 -5.16 -11.05 24.54
N GLY A 60 -6.37 -11.16 24.00
CA GLY A 60 -7.58 -11.49 24.74
C GLY A 60 -7.53 -12.87 25.40
N ALA A 61 -7.01 -13.88 24.69
CA ALA A 61 -6.78 -15.22 25.22
C ALA A 61 -5.76 -15.22 26.38
N LEU A 62 -4.66 -14.47 26.26
CA LEU A 62 -3.67 -14.33 27.33
C LEU A 62 -4.23 -13.63 28.57
N HIS A 63 -5.10 -12.62 28.40
CA HIS A 63 -5.82 -12.02 29.51
C HIS A 63 -6.73 -13.04 30.22
N HIS A 64 -7.46 -13.86 29.46
CA HIS A 64 -8.28 -14.92 30.02
C HIS A 64 -7.45 -15.99 30.75
N ALA A 65 -6.25 -16.29 30.24
CA ALA A 65 -5.31 -17.19 30.89
C ALA A 65 -4.87 -16.67 32.27
N LEU A 66 -4.61 -15.36 32.41
CA LEU A 66 -4.28 -14.75 33.70
C LEU A 66 -5.42 -14.88 34.72
N GLU A 67 -6.68 -14.88 34.27
CA GLU A 67 -7.85 -15.01 35.15
C GLU A 67 -8.11 -16.46 35.58
N SER A 68 -7.74 -17.45 34.77
CA SER A 68 -8.15 -18.86 34.92
C SER A 68 -7.18 -19.73 35.74
N HIS A 69 -5.98 -19.23 36.07
CA HIS A 69 -4.99 -19.89 36.95
C HIS A 69 -4.60 -21.32 36.54
N SER A 70 -4.77 -21.71 35.27
CA SER A 70 -4.31 -23.00 34.75
C SER A 70 -2.77 -23.04 34.72
N PRO A 71 -2.13 -24.17 35.05
CA PRO A 71 -0.67 -24.30 34.94
C PRO A 71 -0.18 -24.35 33.48
N HIS A 72 -1.07 -24.65 32.53
CA HIS A 72 -0.74 -24.71 31.11
C HIS A 72 -1.91 -24.20 30.26
N PHE A 73 -1.62 -23.34 29.28
CA PHE A 73 -2.54 -22.91 28.23
C PHE A 73 -2.00 -23.26 26.85
N ILE A 74 -2.88 -23.71 25.98
CA ILE A 74 -2.61 -23.93 24.56
C ILE A 74 -3.52 -23.00 23.77
N ILE A 75 -2.94 -22.06 23.04
CA ILE A 75 -3.63 -21.12 22.16
C ILE A 75 -3.46 -21.63 20.73
N HIS A 76 -4.58 -21.86 20.04
CA HIS A 76 -4.62 -22.18 18.61
C HIS A 76 -5.08 -20.96 17.83
N THR A 77 -4.31 -20.60 16.81
CA THR A 77 -4.62 -19.55 15.83
C THR A 77 -4.33 -20.10 14.45
N ASP A 78 -5.10 -19.70 13.44
CA ASP A 78 -4.80 -19.97 12.04
C ASP A 78 -3.98 -18.86 11.37
N SER A 79 -3.65 -17.80 12.09
CA SER A 79 -2.77 -16.72 11.63
C SER A 79 -1.29 -17.07 11.83
N LYS A 80 -0.65 -17.58 10.75
CA LYS A 80 0.81 -17.79 10.70
C LYS A 80 1.56 -16.47 10.92
N SER A 81 1.10 -15.39 10.28
CA SER A 81 1.63 -14.03 10.42
C SER A 81 1.62 -13.51 11.87
N SER A 82 0.60 -13.84 12.67
CA SER A 82 0.60 -13.48 14.10
C SER A 82 1.68 -14.20 14.89
N ILE A 83 1.95 -15.47 14.57
CA ILE A 83 2.99 -16.25 15.23
C ILE A 83 4.36 -15.71 14.86
N GLN A 84 4.62 -15.45 13.57
CA GLN A 84 5.85 -14.84 13.08
C GLN A 84 6.06 -13.46 13.72
N ALA A 85 5.06 -12.58 13.71
CA ALA A 85 5.15 -11.25 14.30
C ALA A 85 5.48 -11.26 15.80
N LEU A 86 5.00 -12.26 16.55
CA LEU A 86 5.34 -12.43 17.97
C LEU A 86 6.75 -13.00 18.21
N ARG A 87 7.41 -13.57 17.19
CA ARG A 87 8.81 -14.04 17.25
C ARG A 87 9.80 -12.91 16.97
N VAL A 88 9.40 -11.87 16.24
CA VAL A 88 10.26 -10.74 15.89
C VAL A 88 10.74 -10.00 17.14
N THR A 89 12.06 -9.84 17.28
CA THR A 89 12.67 -9.21 18.47
C THR A 89 12.65 -7.68 18.45
N GLN A 90 12.58 -7.08 17.27
CA GLN A 90 12.55 -5.62 17.07
C GLN A 90 11.48 -5.25 16.03
N PRO A 91 10.20 -5.30 16.38
CA PRO A 91 9.14 -4.99 15.44
C PRO A 91 9.18 -3.50 15.05
N GLN A 92 9.05 -3.22 13.75
CA GLN A 92 8.93 -1.86 13.22
C GLN A 92 7.48 -1.37 13.17
N HIS A 93 6.54 -2.32 13.09
CA HIS A 93 5.11 -2.07 13.01
C HIS A 93 4.37 -2.70 14.20
N ASN A 94 3.16 -2.21 14.49
CA ASN A 94 2.30 -2.74 15.55
C ASN A 94 2.98 -2.86 16.94
N ILE A 95 4.02 -2.06 17.20
CA ILE A 95 4.92 -2.17 18.37
C ILE A 95 4.15 -2.25 19.68
N HIS A 96 3.16 -1.37 19.87
CA HIS A 96 2.36 -1.35 21.09
C HIS A 96 1.55 -2.64 21.28
N LEU A 97 0.95 -3.16 20.22
CA LEU A 97 0.14 -4.37 20.26
C LEU A 97 1.00 -5.61 20.52
N LEU A 98 2.13 -5.74 19.82
CA LEU A 98 3.08 -6.83 20.00
C LEU A 98 3.69 -6.81 21.40
N THR A 99 4.24 -5.66 21.83
CA THR A 99 4.88 -5.52 23.14
C THR A 99 3.90 -5.78 24.29
N SER A 100 2.67 -5.26 24.20
CA SER A 100 1.66 -5.52 25.24
C SER A 100 1.23 -6.98 25.30
N THR A 101 1.18 -7.67 24.16
CA THR A 101 0.87 -9.11 24.07
C THR A 101 1.99 -9.96 24.66
N LEU A 102 3.24 -9.67 24.30
CA LEU A 102 4.42 -10.36 24.84
C LEU A 102 4.58 -10.14 26.34
N LEU A 103 4.27 -8.95 26.85
CA LEU A 103 4.30 -8.67 28.30
C LEU A 103 3.31 -9.53 29.08
N LEU A 104 2.12 -9.82 28.52
CA LEU A 104 1.15 -10.73 29.15
C LEU A 104 1.68 -12.16 29.17
N ALA A 105 2.29 -12.61 28.08
CA ALA A 105 2.90 -13.93 27.99
C ALA A 105 4.05 -14.08 29.02
N GLN A 106 4.93 -13.07 29.12
CA GLN A 106 5.99 -13.02 30.13
C GLN A 106 5.44 -13.04 31.56
N ARG A 107 4.36 -12.29 31.82
CA ARG A 107 3.71 -12.28 33.13
C ARG A 107 3.18 -13.65 33.50
N LEU A 108 2.51 -14.34 32.58
CA LEU A 108 2.04 -15.72 32.78
C LEU A 108 3.22 -16.67 33.07
N ALA A 109 4.30 -16.59 32.29
CA ALA A 109 5.50 -17.40 32.50
C ALA A 109 6.13 -17.16 33.89
N ALA A 110 6.19 -15.90 34.34
CA ALA A 110 6.68 -15.54 35.68
C ALA A 110 5.81 -16.12 36.82
N HIS A 111 4.54 -16.43 36.57
CA HIS A 111 3.65 -17.12 37.52
C HIS A 111 3.76 -18.66 37.42
N GLY A 112 4.77 -19.18 36.69
CA GLY A 112 4.98 -20.62 36.50
C GLY A 112 4.01 -21.26 35.51
N CYS A 113 3.31 -20.44 34.70
CA CYS A 113 2.37 -20.94 33.71
C CYS A 113 3.10 -21.24 32.39
N LYS A 114 2.88 -22.44 31.83
CA LYS A 114 3.34 -22.78 30.49
C LYS A 114 2.34 -22.27 29.45
N ILE A 115 2.84 -21.59 28.42
CA ILE A 115 2.03 -21.14 27.27
C ILE A 115 2.54 -21.87 26.04
N THR A 116 1.63 -22.37 25.23
CA THR A 116 1.92 -22.97 23.93
C THR A 116 1.07 -22.25 22.90
N LEU A 117 1.70 -21.70 21.87
CA LEU A 117 1.02 -21.06 20.74
C LEU A 117 1.19 -21.98 19.53
N ASN A 118 0.08 -22.47 18.99
CA ASN A 118 0.05 -23.44 17.90
C ASN A 118 -0.66 -22.84 16.71
N TRP A 119 -0.05 -23.00 15.54
CA TRP A 119 -0.74 -22.79 14.28
C TRP A 119 -1.70 -23.96 14.01
N VAL A 120 -2.90 -23.67 13.51
CA VAL A 120 -3.84 -24.66 12.97
C VAL A 120 -4.32 -24.20 11.60
N PRO A 121 -4.56 -25.10 10.64
CA PRO A 121 -5.09 -24.69 9.35
C PRO A 121 -6.53 -24.18 9.49
N SER A 122 -6.86 -23.12 8.75
CA SER A 122 -8.21 -22.56 8.74
C SER A 122 -9.22 -23.50 8.07
N HIS A 123 -10.49 -23.39 8.45
CA HIS A 123 -11.63 -24.08 7.82
C HIS A 123 -11.56 -25.62 7.70
N VAL A 124 -10.76 -26.30 8.52
CA VAL A 124 -10.62 -27.77 8.49
C VAL A 124 -11.63 -28.55 9.35
N GLY A 125 -12.69 -27.91 9.86
CA GLY A 125 -13.69 -28.60 10.70
C GLY A 125 -13.38 -28.60 12.20
N LEU A 126 -12.39 -27.84 12.67
CA LEU A 126 -12.09 -27.71 14.10
C LEU A 126 -13.14 -26.83 14.77
N SER A 127 -14.05 -27.44 15.55
CA SER A 127 -15.21 -26.76 16.13
C SER A 127 -14.86 -25.52 16.96
N GLY A 128 -13.71 -25.53 17.63
CA GLY A 128 -13.20 -24.39 18.40
C GLY A 128 -12.76 -23.22 17.50
N ASN A 129 -12.01 -23.53 16.43
CA ASN A 129 -11.56 -22.53 15.45
C ASN A 129 -12.76 -21.89 14.75
N GLU A 130 -13.67 -22.72 14.23
CA GLU A 130 -14.87 -22.20 13.57
C GLU A 130 -15.77 -21.38 14.50
N ALA A 131 -15.77 -21.68 15.80
CA ALA A 131 -16.52 -20.90 16.77
C ALA A 131 -15.86 -19.54 17.02
N ALA A 132 -14.53 -19.47 17.03
CA ALA A 132 -13.79 -18.21 17.10
C ALA A 132 -14.04 -17.37 15.83
N ASP A 133 -13.90 -17.96 14.64
CA ASP A 133 -14.19 -17.32 13.33
C ASP A 133 -15.60 -16.72 13.28
N ARG A 134 -16.62 -17.50 13.63
CA ARG A 134 -18.01 -17.00 13.68
C ARG A 134 -18.16 -15.86 14.68
N ALA A 135 -17.50 -15.93 15.84
CA ALA A 135 -17.58 -14.88 16.85
C ALA A 135 -16.90 -13.59 16.36
N ALA A 136 -15.72 -13.69 15.76
CA ALA A 136 -14.97 -12.55 15.20
C ALA A 136 -15.77 -11.85 14.08
N LYS A 137 -16.31 -12.63 13.13
CA LYS A 137 -17.20 -12.11 12.07
C LYS A 137 -18.46 -11.46 12.64
N SER A 138 -19.10 -12.10 13.61
CA SER A 138 -20.33 -11.56 14.19
C SER A 138 -20.11 -10.25 14.94
N THR A 139 -18.99 -10.13 15.66
CA THR A 139 -18.68 -8.92 16.40
C THR A 139 -18.24 -7.79 15.48
N ALA A 140 -17.60 -8.07 14.33
CA ALA A 140 -17.22 -7.09 13.32
C ALA A 140 -18.45 -6.35 12.74
N ALA A 141 -19.60 -7.03 12.63
CA ALA A 141 -20.85 -6.46 12.16
C ALA A 141 -21.54 -5.50 13.16
N LEU A 142 -21.00 -5.34 14.38
CA LEU A 142 -21.54 -4.39 15.35
C LEU A 142 -21.32 -2.94 14.90
N PRO A 143 -22.27 -2.03 15.20
CA PRO A 143 -22.26 -0.66 14.66
C PRO A 143 -21.19 0.25 15.25
N SER A 144 -20.52 -0.12 16.34
CA SER A 144 -19.55 0.76 17.00
C SER A 144 -18.41 -0.02 17.64
N PRO A 145 -17.16 0.49 17.56
CA PRO A 145 -16.00 -0.13 18.16
C PRO A 145 -16.11 -0.20 19.69
N THR A 146 -15.84 -1.39 20.21
CA THR A 146 -15.71 -1.65 21.65
C THR A 146 -14.25 -1.59 22.12
N THR A 147 -13.29 -1.73 21.20
CA THR A 147 -11.86 -1.74 21.48
C THR A 147 -11.14 -0.89 20.45
N ALA A 148 -10.37 0.10 20.94
CA ALA A 148 -9.55 0.93 20.08
C ALA A 148 -8.26 0.19 19.72
N VAL A 149 -8.00 0.08 18.41
CA VAL A 149 -6.72 -0.35 17.85
C VAL A 149 -6.08 0.87 17.19
N LEU A 150 -4.81 1.13 17.52
CA LEU A 150 -4.05 2.20 16.89
C LEU A 150 -3.58 1.74 15.51
N PRO A 151 -3.65 2.58 14.48
CA PRO A 151 -3.10 2.23 13.17
C PRO A 151 -1.59 1.99 13.26
N SER A 152 -1.09 1.07 12.43
CA SER A 152 0.35 0.87 12.26
C SER A 152 0.98 2.11 11.61
N LEU A 153 2.32 2.15 11.63
CA LEU A 153 3.06 3.20 10.92
C LEU A 153 2.74 3.18 9.43
N SER A 154 2.77 2.01 8.78
CA SER A 154 2.44 1.83 7.37
C SER A 154 1.03 2.34 7.06
N GLN A 155 0.03 1.94 7.85
CA GLN A 155 -1.36 2.42 7.68
C GLN A 155 -1.48 3.95 7.82
N THR A 156 -0.67 4.57 8.67
CA THR A 156 -0.66 6.02 8.84
C THR A 156 0.03 6.71 7.67
N LEU A 157 1.15 6.17 7.18
CA LEU A 157 1.87 6.68 6.03
C LEU A 157 1.02 6.60 4.75
N LEU A 158 0.34 5.48 4.52
CA LEU A 158 -0.58 5.32 3.39
C LEU A 158 -1.70 6.38 3.40
N LYS A 159 -2.30 6.63 4.56
CA LYS A 159 -3.32 7.70 4.70
C LYS A 159 -2.76 9.10 4.44
N ILE A 160 -1.51 9.35 4.80
CA ILE A 160 -0.84 10.62 4.52
C ILE A 160 -0.53 10.74 3.02
N LYS A 161 -0.01 9.67 2.39
CA LYS A 161 0.30 9.61 0.95
C LYS A 161 -0.97 9.87 0.14
N SER A 162 -2.06 9.14 0.40
CA SER A 162 -3.33 9.31 -0.31
C SER A 162 -3.97 10.68 -0.09
N ALA A 163 -3.95 11.21 1.14
CA ALA A 163 -4.44 12.56 1.40
C ALA A 163 -3.59 13.64 0.71
N SER A 164 -2.27 13.47 0.68
CA SER A 164 -1.35 14.36 -0.03
C SER A 164 -1.59 14.31 -1.55
N HIS A 165 -1.82 13.12 -2.09
CA HIS A 165 -2.13 12.94 -3.51
C HIS A 165 -3.47 13.60 -3.87
N ALA A 166 -4.53 13.33 -3.10
CA ALA A 166 -5.83 13.96 -3.28
C ALA A 166 -5.76 15.50 -3.20
N LEU A 167 -4.99 16.05 -2.25
CA LEU A 167 -4.78 17.50 -2.17
C LEU A 167 -4.00 18.03 -3.38
N SER A 168 -2.99 17.30 -3.84
CA SER A 168 -2.21 17.67 -5.02
C SER A 168 -3.08 17.67 -6.27
N ARG A 169 -3.96 16.66 -6.44
CA ARG A 169 -4.97 16.59 -7.51
C ARG A 169 -5.93 17.79 -7.44
N GLN A 170 -6.50 18.08 -6.27
CA GLN A 170 -7.39 19.24 -6.11
C GLN A 170 -6.69 20.58 -6.45
N GLN A 171 -5.43 20.75 -6.06
CA GLN A 171 -4.64 21.92 -6.40
C GLN A 171 -4.33 22.00 -7.89
N HIS A 172 -4.04 20.86 -8.52
CA HIS A 172 -3.84 20.75 -9.96
C HIS A 172 -5.10 21.15 -10.72
N GLU A 173 -6.25 20.55 -10.41
CA GLU A 173 -7.55 20.88 -11.00
C GLU A 173 -7.88 22.38 -10.87
N ALA A 174 -7.67 22.96 -9.69
CA ALA A 174 -7.88 24.39 -9.47
C ALA A 174 -6.93 25.26 -10.32
N THR A 175 -5.68 24.82 -10.49
CA THR A 175 -4.66 25.49 -11.30
C THR A 175 -4.95 25.38 -12.80
N VAL A 176 -5.53 24.25 -13.24
CA VAL A 176 -6.04 24.04 -14.59
C VAL A 176 -7.24 24.93 -14.86
N ALA A 177 -8.22 24.94 -13.95
CA ALA A 177 -9.42 25.78 -14.05
C ALA A 177 -9.09 27.28 -14.11
N LEU A 178 -8.01 27.72 -13.47
CA LEU A 178 -7.55 29.12 -13.47
C LEU A 178 -6.70 29.52 -14.69
N SER A 179 -6.54 28.64 -15.69
CA SER A 179 -5.76 28.92 -16.91
C SER A 179 -4.32 29.36 -16.61
N SER A 180 -3.66 28.69 -15.65
CA SER A 180 -2.25 28.95 -15.36
C SER A 180 -1.36 28.74 -16.59
N PRO A 181 -0.16 29.35 -16.66
CA PRO A 181 0.77 29.16 -17.78
C PRO A 181 1.05 27.68 -18.10
N SER A 182 1.11 26.81 -17.09
CA SER A 182 1.32 25.37 -17.26
C SER A 182 0.08 24.67 -17.81
N ALA A 183 -1.12 25.00 -17.33
CA ALA A 183 -2.37 24.41 -17.84
C ALA A 183 -2.67 24.85 -19.28
N SER A 184 -2.39 26.11 -19.60
CA SER A 184 -2.44 26.61 -20.98
C SER A 184 -1.42 25.90 -21.88
N TRP A 185 -0.31 25.42 -21.32
CA TRP A 185 0.66 24.64 -22.06
C TRP A 185 0.16 23.23 -22.37
N TYR A 186 -0.35 22.50 -21.36
CA TYR A 186 -0.92 21.17 -21.56
C TYR A 186 -2.05 21.21 -22.59
N ALA A 187 -3.01 22.14 -22.46
CA ALA A 187 -4.07 22.31 -23.46
C ALA A 187 -3.55 22.59 -24.89
N ALA A 188 -2.48 23.37 -25.02
CA ALA A 188 -1.86 23.64 -26.32
C ALA A 188 -1.08 22.44 -26.87
N ALA A 189 -0.49 21.61 -26.01
CA ALA A 189 0.21 20.38 -26.37
C ALA A 189 -0.77 19.27 -26.78
N THR A 190 -1.88 19.07 -26.06
CA THR A 190 -2.90 18.06 -26.40
C THR A 190 -3.64 18.41 -27.70
N ALA A 191 -3.97 19.69 -27.92
CA ALA A 191 -4.59 20.15 -29.18
C ALA A 191 -3.61 20.17 -30.39
N TYR A 192 -2.34 19.82 -30.17
CA TYR A 192 -1.29 19.93 -31.18
C TYR A 192 -1.42 18.86 -32.26
N HIS A 193 -1.60 19.30 -33.51
CA HIS A 193 -1.58 18.39 -34.65
C HIS A 193 -0.15 18.25 -35.20
N PRO A 194 0.47 17.05 -35.06
CA PRO A 194 1.82 16.82 -35.54
C PRO A 194 1.90 16.96 -37.07
N LEU A 195 3.06 17.43 -37.53
CA LEU A 195 3.35 17.47 -38.96
C LEU A 195 3.35 16.04 -39.53
N PRO A 196 2.85 15.85 -40.77
CA PRO A 196 3.00 14.58 -41.48
C PRO A 196 4.46 14.13 -41.47
N GLN A 197 4.70 12.85 -41.21
CA GLN A 197 6.05 12.31 -41.18
C GLN A 197 6.64 12.33 -42.60
N ASP A 198 7.54 13.27 -42.86
CA ASP A 198 8.37 13.29 -44.07
C ASP A 198 9.75 12.71 -43.73
N PRO A 199 10.09 11.50 -44.21
CA PRO A 199 11.37 10.85 -43.92
C PRO A 199 12.59 11.58 -44.52
N SER A 200 12.38 12.58 -45.39
CA SER A 200 13.45 13.45 -45.89
C SER A 200 13.89 14.52 -44.88
N ILE A 201 13.10 14.78 -43.84
CA ILE A 201 13.41 15.77 -42.80
C ILE A 201 14.17 15.11 -41.66
N ALA A 202 15.33 15.69 -41.32
CA ALA A 202 16.14 15.18 -40.21
C ALA A 202 15.37 15.28 -38.87
N PRO A 203 15.47 14.27 -37.97
CA PRO A 203 14.71 14.21 -36.72
C PRO A 203 14.85 15.46 -35.83
N HIS A 204 16.05 16.04 -35.76
CA HIS A 204 16.31 17.24 -34.96
C HIS A 204 15.69 18.51 -35.54
N VAL A 205 15.44 18.58 -36.85
CA VAL A 205 14.75 19.70 -37.50
C VAL A 205 13.25 19.60 -37.23
N ARG A 206 12.72 18.37 -37.29
CA ARG A 206 11.33 18.06 -36.96
C ARG A 206 11.01 18.43 -35.51
N ASP A 207 11.84 18.01 -34.55
CA ASP A 207 11.67 18.38 -33.12
C ASP A 207 11.66 19.90 -32.92
N ARG A 208 12.64 20.62 -33.48
CA ARG A 208 12.66 22.10 -33.41
C ARG A 208 11.41 22.72 -34.00
N LEU A 209 10.92 22.21 -35.13
CA LEU A 209 9.72 22.73 -35.78
C LEU A 209 8.45 22.46 -34.96
N HIS A 210 8.34 21.29 -34.31
CA HIS A 210 7.24 21.01 -33.38
C HIS A 210 7.26 21.98 -32.18
N ARG A 211 8.43 22.15 -31.55
CA ARG A 211 8.61 23.07 -30.42
C ARG A 211 8.31 24.53 -30.79
N LEU A 212 8.79 24.99 -31.95
CA LEU A 212 8.48 26.33 -32.47
C LEU A 212 6.99 26.51 -32.74
N ARG A 213 6.30 25.47 -33.26
CA ARG A 213 4.86 25.51 -33.51
C ARG A 213 4.01 25.50 -32.22
N LEU A 214 4.55 25.00 -31.12
CA LEU A 214 3.98 25.13 -29.77
C LEU A 214 4.29 26.48 -29.11
N GLY A 215 5.02 27.38 -29.79
CA GLY A 215 5.35 28.71 -29.26
C GLY A 215 6.62 28.75 -28.39
N PHE A 216 7.47 27.72 -28.42
CA PHE A 216 8.75 27.71 -27.71
C PHE A 216 9.88 28.26 -28.58
N PRO A 217 10.67 29.23 -28.09
CA PRO A 217 11.81 29.71 -28.84
C PRO A 217 12.88 28.62 -28.91
N CYS A 218 13.60 28.55 -30.03
CA CYS A 218 14.70 27.60 -30.13
C CYS A 218 15.88 28.03 -29.24
N PHE A 219 16.78 27.10 -28.95
CA PHE A 219 17.96 27.37 -28.11
C PHE A 219 18.77 28.58 -28.63
N GLU A 220 18.91 28.72 -29.95
CA GLU A 220 19.60 29.86 -30.56
C GLU A 220 18.90 31.21 -30.30
N GLU A 221 17.56 31.27 -30.32
CA GLU A 221 16.78 32.47 -30.00
C GLU A 221 16.90 32.84 -28.50
N ILE A 222 16.91 31.83 -27.62
CA ILE A 222 17.11 32.03 -26.17
C ILE A 222 18.53 32.53 -25.89
N ARG A 223 19.55 31.88 -26.49
CA ARG A 223 20.96 32.19 -26.25
C ARG A 223 21.36 33.58 -26.74
N GLN A 224 20.75 34.06 -27.82
CA GLN A 224 21.00 35.40 -28.34
C GLN A 224 20.31 36.50 -27.52
N GLY A 225 19.41 36.14 -26.60
CA GLY A 225 18.76 37.05 -25.68
C GLY A 225 17.79 37.99 -26.41
N ALA A 226 16.65 37.47 -26.87
CA ALA A 226 15.48 38.23 -27.30
C ALA A 226 15.81 39.59 -27.94
N VAL A 227 16.62 39.57 -29.00
CA VAL A 227 16.98 40.80 -29.72
C VAL A 227 15.85 41.10 -30.69
N ASP A 228 15.31 42.30 -30.57
CA ASP A 228 14.26 42.79 -31.47
C ASP A 228 14.79 42.87 -32.91
N ILE A 229 14.38 41.91 -33.74
CA ILE A 229 14.71 41.84 -35.16
C ILE A 229 13.49 42.27 -35.97
N THR A 230 13.69 43.24 -36.86
CA THR A 230 12.66 43.63 -37.82
C THR A 230 12.56 42.60 -38.94
N CYS A 231 11.36 42.07 -39.13
CA CYS A 231 11.06 41.13 -40.20
C CYS A 231 11.21 41.79 -41.58
N ASP A 232 12.04 41.22 -42.46
CA ASP A 232 12.29 41.78 -43.79
C ASP A 232 11.04 41.78 -44.70
N HIS A 233 10.06 40.92 -44.39
CA HIS A 233 8.88 40.72 -45.24
C HIS A 233 7.67 41.56 -44.83
N CYS A 234 7.41 41.72 -43.53
CA CYS A 234 6.25 42.47 -43.03
C CYS A 234 6.62 43.65 -42.14
N GLN A 235 7.91 43.92 -41.93
CA GLN A 235 8.43 45.06 -41.18
C GLN A 235 7.99 45.11 -39.70
N VAL A 236 7.48 44.00 -39.18
CA VAL A 236 7.14 43.85 -37.75
C VAL A 236 8.40 43.46 -37.00
N THR A 237 8.67 44.17 -35.91
CA THR A 237 9.78 43.86 -35.01
C THR A 237 9.35 42.78 -34.02
N SER A 238 10.18 41.75 -33.87
CA SER A 238 9.93 40.66 -32.93
C SER A 238 11.23 40.16 -32.29
N PRO A 239 11.22 39.83 -30.98
CA PRO A 239 12.36 39.21 -30.31
C PRO A 239 12.58 37.73 -30.71
N PHE A 240 11.61 37.11 -31.40
CA PHE A 240 11.62 35.70 -31.81
C PHE A 240 11.33 35.60 -33.31
N ALA A 241 12.35 35.83 -34.12
CA ALA A 241 12.22 35.89 -35.58
C ALA A 241 11.63 34.61 -36.17
N LEU A 242 12.04 33.42 -35.69
CA LEU A 242 11.55 32.15 -36.24
C LEU A 242 10.07 31.93 -35.90
N GLN A 243 9.68 32.19 -34.65
CA GLN A 243 8.27 32.15 -34.27
C GLN A 243 7.43 33.15 -35.05
N HIS A 244 7.96 34.35 -35.27
CA HIS A 244 7.29 35.36 -36.07
C HIS A 244 7.04 34.84 -37.50
N TYR A 245 8.05 34.33 -38.20
CA TYR A 245 7.90 33.78 -39.55
C TYR A 245 6.94 32.59 -39.61
N LEU A 246 6.97 31.71 -38.60
CA LEU A 246 6.20 30.46 -38.58
C LEU A 246 4.76 30.60 -38.09
N LEU A 247 4.47 31.57 -37.22
CA LEU A 247 3.17 31.66 -36.53
C LEU A 247 2.42 32.97 -36.78
N LYS A 248 3.13 34.09 -36.99
CA LYS A 248 2.52 35.44 -36.90
C LYS A 248 2.64 36.28 -38.18
N CYS A 249 3.65 36.06 -39.00
CA CYS A 249 3.94 36.90 -40.16
C CYS A 249 2.86 36.75 -41.24
N GLU A 250 2.23 37.86 -41.63
CA GLU A 250 1.21 37.89 -42.69
C GLU A 250 1.82 37.60 -44.07
N ALA A 251 3.06 38.06 -44.31
CA ALA A 251 3.74 37.87 -45.59
C ALA A 251 4.06 36.39 -45.87
N THR A 252 4.24 35.57 -44.83
CA THR A 252 4.46 34.12 -44.96
C THR A 252 3.17 33.29 -44.80
N SER A 253 1.99 33.94 -44.70
CA SER A 253 0.70 33.26 -44.49
C SER A 253 0.43 32.15 -45.52
N HIS A 254 0.67 32.42 -46.80
CA HIS A 254 0.54 31.47 -47.91
C HIS A 254 1.41 30.20 -47.78
N LEU A 255 2.55 30.27 -47.08
CA LEU A 255 3.39 29.10 -46.81
C LEU A 255 2.84 28.26 -45.65
N ARG A 256 2.10 28.89 -44.73
CA ARG A 256 1.50 28.25 -43.56
C ARG A 256 0.20 27.52 -43.87
N GLU A 257 -0.50 27.90 -44.94
CA GLU A 257 -1.69 27.19 -45.43
C GLU A 257 -1.43 25.71 -45.74
N ARG A 258 -0.17 25.33 -45.96
CA ARG A 258 0.26 23.95 -46.22
C ARG A 258 0.60 23.16 -44.96
N LEU A 259 0.62 23.81 -43.80
CA LEU A 259 0.87 23.18 -42.50
C LEU A 259 -0.46 23.01 -41.76
N PRO A 260 -0.60 22.01 -40.88
CA PRO A 260 -1.73 21.95 -39.97
C PRO A 260 -1.84 23.26 -39.16
N PRO A 261 -3.04 23.65 -38.71
CA PRO A 261 -3.19 24.78 -37.82
C PRO A 261 -2.29 24.60 -36.59
N HIS A 262 -1.63 25.67 -36.16
CA HIS A 262 -0.93 25.67 -34.88
C HIS A 262 -1.95 25.94 -33.77
N PRO A 263 -1.79 25.35 -32.57
CA PRO A 263 -2.64 25.66 -31.44
C PRO A 263 -2.50 27.15 -31.13
N GLN A 264 -3.61 27.89 -31.25
CA GLN A 264 -3.67 29.25 -30.76
C GLN A 264 -3.91 29.16 -29.25
N PRO A 265 -3.24 29.96 -28.41
CA PRO A 265 -3.62 30.10 -27.01
C PRO A 265 -5.01 30.76 -26.96
N GLY A 266 -6.04 29.92 -27.02
CA GLY A 266 -7.44 30.28 -26.89
C GLY A 266 -7.90 30.01 -25.47
N HIS A 267 -8.70 30.93 -24.94
CA HIS A 267 -9.54 30.75 -23.75
C HIS A 267 -10.20 29.37 -23.69
N PRO A 268 -10.49 28.86 -22.48
CA PRO A 268 -10.70 27.45 -22.20
C PRO A 268 -11.85 26.91 -23.06
N GLY A 269 -11.50 26.04 -24.02
CA GLY A 269 -12.44 25.01 -24.43
C GLY A 269 -12.65 24.11 -23.22
N ASN A 270 -13.89 23.76 -22.92
CA ASN A 270 -14.19 22.76 -21.90
C ASN A 270 -13.32 21.54 -22.15
N TYR A 271 -12.41 21.26 -21.21
CA TYR A 271 -11.76 19.98 -21.08
C TYR A 271 -12.90 18.99 -20.84
N VAL A 272 -13.26 18.23 -21.85
CA VAL A 272 -14.01 16.99 -21.68
C VAL A 272 -12.92 15.95 -21.62
N LYS A 273 -12.76 15.32 -20.46
CA LYS A 273 -11.89 14.16 -20.28
C LYS A 273 -12.31 13.16 -21.37
N ASP A 274 -11.40 12.81 -22.28
CA ASP A 274 -11.68 11.78 -23.28
C ASP A 274 -11.75 10.44 -22.53
N GLU A 275 -12.72 9.58 -22.85
CA GLU A 275 -12.92 8.28 -22.18
C GLU A 275 -11.64 7.41 -22.22
N GLU A 276 -10.80 7.61 -23.25
CA GLU A 276 -9.48 6.96 -23.37
C GLU A 276 -8.44 7.47 -22.34
N GLU A 277 -8.51 8.73 -21.86
CA GLU A 277 -7.64 9.22 -20.77
C GLU A 277 -8.14 8.75 -19.39
N GLU A 278 -9.44 8.46 -19.23
CA GLU A 278 -9.94 7.77 -18.02
C GLU A 278 -9.54 6.29 -18.03
N GLU A 279 -9.57 5.63 -19.18
CA GLU A 279 -9.09 4.25 -19.33
C GLU A 279 -7.57 4.13 -19.14
N GLU A 280 -6.74 5.05 -19.68
CA GLU A 280 -5.28 5.06 -19.43
C GLU A 280 -4.94 5.37 -17.96
N GLU A 281 -5.70 6.23 -17.27
CA GLU A 281 -5.53 6.49 -15.83
C GLU A 281 -5.99 5.31 -14.96
N GLU A 282 -7.04 4.58 -15.37
CA GLU A 282 -7.46 3.33 -14.72
C GLU A 282 -6.43 2.21 -14.98
N GLU A 283 -5.84 2.12 -16.18
CA GLU A 283 -4.74 1.19 -16.48
C GLU A 283 -3.47 1.52 -15.68
N GLU A 284 -3.11 2.79 -15.50
CA GLU A 284 -1.98 3.18 -14.62
C GLU A 284 -2.25 2.87 -13.14
N GLU A 285 -3.49 3.05 -12.65
CA GLU A 285 -3.88 2.64 -11.28
C GLU A 285 -3.88 1.11 -11.13
N GLU A 286 -4.29 0.34 -12.14
CA GLU A 286 -4.19 -1.13 -12.15
C GLU A 286 -2.73 -1.61 -12.22
N GLU A 287 -1.87 -0.98 -13.03
CA GLU A 287 -0.42 -1.29 -13.09
C GLU A 287 0.29 -0.98 -11.75
N GLU A 288 -0.06 0.13 -11.06
CA GLU A 288 0.47 0.42 -9.72
C GLU A 288 -0.02 -0.59 -8.66
N GLU A 289 -1.27 -1.08 -8.76
CA GLU A 289 -1.78 -2.14 -7.88
C GLU A 289 -1.11 -3.50 -8.15
N GLU A 290 -0.85 -3.84 -9.42
CA GLU A 290 -0.10 -5.05 -9.80
C GLU A 290 1.37 -4.99 -9.33
N GLU A 291 2.04 -3.84 -9.45
CA GLU A 291 3.40 -3.65 -8.91
C GLU A 291 3.43 -3.78 -7.36
N GLU A 292 2.40 -3.28 -6.65
CA GLU A 292 2.28 -3.45 -5.19
C GLU A 292 2.01 -4.92 -4.79
N GLU A 293 1.22 -5.68 -5.57
CA GLU A 293 1.03 -7.13 -5.36
C GLU A 293 2.30 -7.93 -5.64
N GLU A 294 3.06 -7.59 -6.69
CA GLU A 294 4.37 -8.22 -6.98
C GLU A 294 5.40 -7.96 -5.87
N GLU A 295 5.44 -6.74 -5.30
CA GLU A 295 6.31 -6.44 -4.14
C GLU A 295 5.90 -7.24 -2.88
N GLU A 296 4.60 -7.45 -2.64
CA GLU A 296 4.13 -8.30 -1.52
C GLU A 296 4.46 -9.78 -1.76
N GLU A 297 4.36 -10.28 -3.00
CA GLU A 297 4.76 -11.66 -3.36
C GLU A 297 6.27 -11.87 -3.25
N GLU A 298 7.11 -10.90 -3.67
CA GLU A 298 8.57 -10.97 -3.49
C GLU A 298 8.97 -10.97 -2.00
N GLU A 299 8.30 -10.17 -1.16
CA GLU A 299 8.52 -10.22 0.30
C GLU A 299 8.10 -11.57 0.89
N GLU A 300 7.01 -12.19 0.41
CA GLU A 300 6.60 -13.54 0.82
C GLU A 300 7.60 -14.62 0.37
N GLU A 301 8.16 -14.53 -0.84
CA GLU A 301 9.20 -15.46 -1.34
C GLU A 301 10.50 -15.33 -0.54
N GLU A 302 10.95 -14.11 -0.22
CA GLU A 302 12.12 -13.89 0.64
C GLU A 302 11.90 -14.47 2.06
N GLU A 303 10.70 -14.33 2.61
CA GLU A 303 10.32 -14.96 3.89
C GLU A 303 10.31 -16.49 3.81
N GLU A 304 9.87 -17.09 2.70
CA GLU A 304 9.91 -18.54 2.48
C GLU A 304 11.34 -19.07 2.34
N GLU A 305 12.24 -18.35 1.66
CA GLU A 305 13.67 -18.71 1.59
C GLU A 305 14.34 -18.63 2.97
N GLU A 306 14.05 -17.60 3.77
CA GLU A 306 14.50 -17.52 5.17
C GLU A 306 13.93 -18.67 6.02
N GLU A 307 12.69 -19.11 5.78
CA GLU A 307 12.08 -20.26 6.44
C GLU A 307 12.78 -21.58 6.07
N GLU A 308 13.11 -21.81 4.80
CA GLU A 308 13.85 -23.01 4.38
C GLU A 308 15.25 -23.06 5.00
N GLU A 309 15.97 -21.93 5.04
CA GLU A 309 17.27 -21.85 5.70
C GLU A 309 17.18 -22.14 7.21
N LEU A 310 16.15 -21.60 7.89
CA LEU A 310 15.92 -21.85 9.31
C LEU A 310 15.50 -23.29 9.61
N GLU A 311 14.71 -23.93 8.74
CA GLU A 311 14.35 -25.33 8.86
C GLU A 311 15.57 -26.25 8.62
N GLU A 312 16.43 -25.93 7.65
CA GLU A 312 17.69 -26.64 7.44
C GLU A 312 18.62 -26.49 8.65
N GLU A 313 18.75 -25.29 9.22
CA GLU A 313 19.51 -25.06 10.45
C GLU A 313 18.90 -25.81 11.66
N GLU A 314 17.57 -25.83 11.80
CA GLU A 314 16.90 -26.53 12.88
C GLU A 314 17.03 -28.06 12.72
N GLU A 315 16.96 -28.58 11.49
CA GLU A 315 17.19 -29.99 11.21
C GLU A 315 18.65 -30.37 11.46
N GLU A 316 19.60 -29.50 11.11
CA GLU A 316 21.03 -29.69 11.42
C GLU A 316 21.28 -29.65 12.93
N ARG A 317 20.60 -28.76 13.67
CA ARG A 317 20.60 -28.71 15.15
C ARG A 317 19.96 -29.94 15.76
N ARG A 318 18.91 -30.49 15.17
CA ARG A 318 18.23 -31.71 15.61
C ARG A 318 19.08 -32.96 15.35
N LYS A 319 19.84 -32.97 14.25
CA LYS A 319 20.87 -33.99 13.93
C LYS A 319 22.08 -33.88 14.86
N LYS A 320 22.45 -32.67 15.30
CA LYS A 320 23.56 -32.39 16.24
C LYS A 320 23.18 -32.45 17.73
N GLY A 321 21.90 -32.41 18.09
CA GLY A 321 21.44 -32.14 19.46
C GLY A 321 20.22 -32.95 19.91
N VAL A 322 20.47 -34.16 20.43
CA VAL A 322 19.59 -34.86 21.38
C VAL A 322 19.70 -34.24 22.79
N GLU A 323 20.14 -33.00 22.92
CA GLU A 323 20.32 -32.34 24.23
C GLU A 323 19.66 -30.94 24.28
N LYS A 324 18.49 -30.91 24.91
CA LYS A 324 18.01 -29.92 25.91
C LYS A 324 17.85 -28.45 25.47
N TRP A 325 16.60 -28.03 25.29
CA TRP A 325 16.18 -26.62 25.19
C TRP A 325 16.27 -25.90 26.55
N SER A 326 17.10 -24.86 26.63
CA SER A 326 17.06 -23.80 27.64
C SER A 326 17.67 -22.54 27.04
N TYR A 327 16.85 -21.68 26.45
CA TYR A 327 17.29 -20.35 26.05
C TYR A 327 16.09 -19.41 26.08
N PHE A 328 15.79 -18.84 27.26
CA PHE A 328 15.10 -17.52 27.42
C PHE A 328 14.94 -17.07 28.89
N LEU A 329 15.82 -17.49 29.83
CA LEU A 329 15.67 -17.15 31.27
C LEU A 329 16.92 -16.62 31.99
N GLU A 330 18.01 -16.28 31.31
CA GLU A 330 19.28 -15.92 31.98
C GLU A 330 19.91 -14.56 31.62
N ARG A 331 19.16 -13.59 31.09
CA ARG A 331 19.68 -12.21 31.01
C ARG A 331 18.72 -11.19 31.59
N GLY A 332 18.71 -11.19 32.91
CA GLY A 332 18.04 -10.20 33.75
C GLY A 332 18.73 -9.98 35.09
N GLU A 333 20.03 -10.26 35.21
CA GLU A 333 20.89 -9.82 36.32
C GLU A 333 22.32 -9.66 35.78
N GLU A 334 22.70 -8.42 35.47
CA GLU A 334 24.01 -7.79 35.82
C GLU A 334 24.00 -6.30 35.43
#